data_AF-A0A1Q7K7B4-F1
#
_entry.id   AF-A0A1Q7K7B4-F1
#
_cell.length_a   1.000
_cell.length_b   1.000
_cell.length_c   1.000
_cell.angle_alpha   90.00
_cell.angle_beta   90.00
_cell.angle_gamma   90.00
#
_symmetry.space_group_name_H-M   'P 1'
#
loop_
_entity.id
_entity.type
_entity.pdbx_description
1 polymer ?
#
loop_
_entity_poly.entity_id
_entity_poly.type
_entity_poly.pdbx_seq_one_letter_code
_entity_poly.pdbx_strand_id
1 'polypeptide(L)'
;MSKTFKRGDHVEWNSEAGRVRGVITKKVIADVLFKGYVHHASRDEPQYIIKSDKTDHVAIHKGRVLKHLTAQTERRSRKPNPKRKARR
;
A
#
# COMPACT_ATOMS: atom_id res chain seq x y z
N MET A 1 -12.87 0.91 9.67
CA MET A 1 -12.01 2.10 9.48
C MET A 1 -11.48 2.10 8.06
N SER A 2 -11.78 3.15 7.29
CA SER A 2 -11.23 3.37 5.95
C SER A 2 -9.73 3.57 6.07
N LYS A 3 -8.93 2.59 5.61
CA LYS A 3 -7.48 2.74 5.59
C LYS A 3 -7.12 3.78 4.55
N THR A 4 -6.52 4.87 5.01
CA THR A 4 -5.90 5.86 4.14
C THR A 4 -4.44 5.48 3.98
N PHE A 5 -3.93 5.69 2.77
CA PHE A 5 -2.54 5.41 2.45
C PHE A 5 -1.84 6.69 2.05
N LYS A 6 -0.52 6.69 2.17
CA LYS A 6 0.37 7.79 1.82
C LYS A 6 1.24 7.40 0.63
N ARG A 7 1.78 8.41 -0.04
CA ARG A 7 2.80 8.21 -1.07
C ARG A 7 4.02 7.54 -0.43
N GLY A 8 4.52 6.47 -1.03
CA GLY A 8 5.61 5.64 -0.52
C GLY A 8 5.17 4.40 0.24
N ASP A 9 3.88 4.26 0.58
CA ASP A 9 3.39 3.06 1.25
C ASP A 9 3.41 1.86 0.28
N HIS A 10 3.96 0.73 0.75
CA HIS A 10 3.86 -0.54 0.06
C HIS A 10 2.48 -1.16 0.30
N VAL A 11 1.83 -1.54 -0.78
CA VAL A 11 0.51 -2.16 -0.76
C VAL A 11 0.48 -3.44 -1.59
N GLU A 12 -0.39 -4.34 -1.17
CA GLU A 12 -0.76 -5.54 -1.91
C GLU A 12 -2.23 -5.43 -2.32
N TRP A 13 -2.53 -5.83 -3.55
CA TRP A 13 -3.90 -5.95 -4.04
C TRP A 13 -4.07 -7.27 -4.80
N ASN A 14 -5.30 -7.74 -4.87
CA ASN A 14 -5.63 -8.91 -5.67
C ASN A 14 -5.93 -8.46 -7.10
N SER A 15 -5.21 -9.01 -8.06
CA SER A 15 -5.44 -8.85 -9.49
C SER A 15 -5.97 -10.17 -10.05
N GLU A 16 -6.50 -10.16 -11.27
CA GLU A 16 -6.98 -11.38 -11.96
C GLU A 16 -5.87 -12.45 -12.05
N ALA A 17 -4.62 -12.03 -12.26
CA ALA A 17 -3.44 -12.89 -12.27
C ALA A 17 -2.88 -13.26 -10.87
N GLY A 18 -3.58 -12.90 -9.78
CA GLY A 18 -3.17 -13.17 -8.41
C GLY A 18 -2.74 -11.94 -7.60
N ARG A 19 -1.99 -12.15 -6.50
CA ARG A 19 -1.58 -11.07 -5.59
C ARG A 19 -0.43 -10.26 -6.16
N VAL A 20 -0.66 -8.98 -6.38
CA VAL A 20 0.35 -8.04 -6.88
C VAL A 20 0.74 -7.08 -5.77
N ARG A 21 2.01 -6.68 -5.77
CA ARG A 21 2.60 -5.74 -4.82
C ARG A 21 3.14 -4.53 -5.55
N GLY A 22 3.11 -3.40 -4.87
CA GLY A 22 3.57 -2.15 -5.43
C GLY A 22 3.58 -1.03 -4.40
N VAL A 23 3.99 0.14 -4.86
CA VAL A 23 4.14 1.34 -4.05
C VAL A 23 3.12 2.39 -4.49
N ILE A 24 2.51 3.05 -3.51
CA ILE A 24 1.63 4.18 -3.80
C ILE A 24 2.46 5.37 -4.25
N THR A 25 2.20 5.82 -5.47
CA THR A 25 2.90 6.96 -6.07
C THR A 25 2.11 8.25 -5.91
N LYS A 26 0.78 8.17 -5.96
CA LYS A 26 -0.09 9.35 -5.87
C LYS A 26 -1.44 9.00 -5.25
N LYS A 27 -1.95 9.90 -4.40
CA LYS A 27 -3.34 9.88 -3.91
C LYS A 27 -4.18 10.82 -4.80
N VAL A 28 -5.33 10.33 -5.24
CA VAL A 28 -6.29 11.03 -6.09
C VAL A 28 -7.58 11.20 -5.28
N ILE A 29 -8.01 12.46 -5.14
CA ILE A 29 -9.19 12.87 -4.36
C ILE A 29 -10.19 13.71 -5.19
N ALA A 30 -9.93 13.81 -6.48
CA ALA A 30 -10.71 14.56 -7.46
C ALA A 30 -10.66 13.79 -8.79
N ASP A 31 -11.54 14.13 -9.72
CA ASP A 31 -11.57 13.51 -11.05
C ASP A 31 -10.20 13.55 -11.72
N VAL A 32 -9.74 12.39 -12.21
CA VAL A 32 -8.46 12.28 -12.90
C VAL A 32 -8.62 11.52 -14.21
N LEU A 33 -8.00 12.03 -15.27
CA LEU A 33 -7.88 11.28 -16.52
C LEU A 33 -6.73 10.28 -16.40
N PHE A 34 -7.04 8.99 -16.49
CA PHE A 34 -6.05 7.91 -16.42
C PHE A 34 -6.31 6.89 -17.54
N LYS A 35 -5.29 6.61 -18.36
CA LYS A 35 -5.37 5.68 -19.51
C LYS A 35 -6.58 5.92 -20.43
N GLY A 36 -6.97 7.18 -20.63
CA GLY A 36 -8.10 7.57 -21.48
C GLY A 36 -9.48 7.54 -20.80
N TYR A 37 -9.56 7.17 -19.53
CA TYR A 37 -10.80 7.14 -18.75
C TYR A 37 -10.77 8.14 -17.59
N VAL A 38 -11.90 8.81 -17.35
CA VAL A 38 -12.06 9.68 -16.18
C VAL A 38 -12.41 8.83 -14.97
N HIS A 39 -11.54 8.85 -13.98
CA HIS A 39 -11.74 8.22 -12.69
C HIS A 39 -12.35 9.22 -11.72
N HIS A 40 -13.60 8.97 -11.33
CA HIS A 40 -14.29 9.74 -10.30
C HIS A 40 -13.76 9.39 -8.91
N ALA A 41 -13.00 10.31 -8.33
CA ALA A 41 -12.45 10.18 -7.00
C ALA A 41 -12.87 11.38 -6.16
N SER A 42 -13.11 11.13 -4.88
CA SER A 42 -13.59 12.15 -3.93
C SER A 42 -12.79 12.08 -2.63
N ARG A 43 -12.96 13.06 -1.75
CA ARG A 43 -12.34 13.03 -0.41
C ARG A 43 -12.79 11.83 0.42
N ASP A 44 -14.06 11.44 0.30
CA ASP A 44 -14.67 10.29 0.96
C ASP A 44 -14.29 8.95 0.32
N GLU A 45 -14.09 8.94 -1.00
CA GLU A 45 -13.66 7.79 -1.78
C GLU A 45 -12.36 8.08 -2.55
N PRO A 46 -11.23 8.21 -1.83
CA PRO A 46 -9.94 8.46 -2.48
C PRO A 46 -9.51 7.24 -3.28
N GLN A 47 -8.97 7.50 -4.47
CA GLN A 47 -8.29 6.51 -5.30
C GLN A 47 -6.77 6.67 -5.17
N TYR A 48 -6.04 5.59 -5.39
CA TYR A 48 -4.58 5.57 -5.25
C TYR A 48 -3.96 5.00 -6.52
N ILE A 49 -2.99 5.74 -7.05
CA ILE A 49 -2.15 5.30 -8.16
C ILE A 49 -1.00 4.52 -7.55
N ILE A 50 -0.91 3.26 -7.98
CA ILE A 50 0.04 2.29 -7.45
C ILE A 50 0.92 1.85 -8.61
N LYS A 51 2.22 1.83 -8.37
CA LYS A 51 3.21 1.32 -9.32
C LYS A 51 3.67 -0.05 -8.84
N SER A 52 3.51 -1.07 -9.67
CA SER A 52 4.01 -2.42 -9.42
C SER A 52 5.53 -2.42 -9.38
N ASP A 53 6.09 -3.07 -8.36
CA ASP A 53 7.56 -3.18 -8.22
C ASP A 53 8.18 -4.15 -9.24
N LYS A 54 7.39 -5.08 -9.77
CA LYS A 54 7.89 -6.16 -10.64
C LYS A 54 7.85 -5.82 -12.13
N THR A 55 6.87 -5.02 -12.54
CA THR A 55 6.50 -4.86 -13.95
C THR A 55 6.38 -3.41 -14.37
N ASP A 56 6.78 -2.47 -13.50
CA ASP A 56 6.54 -1.02 -13.63
C ASP A 56 5.09 -0.64 -13.94
N HIS A 57 4.15 -1.58 -13.81
CA HIS A 57 2.77 -1.42 -14.21
C HIS A 57 2.08 -0.45 -13.26
N VAL A 58 1.47 0.59 -13.84
CA VAL A 58 0.71 1.59 -13.07
C VAL A 58 -0.78 1.24 -13.12
N ALA A 59 -1.38 1.13 -11.94
CA ALA A 59 -2.79 0.85 -11.73
C ALA A 59 -3.41 1.88 -10.79
N ILE A 60 -4.73 2.08 -10.90
CA ILE A 60 -5.50 2.94 -10.01
C ILE A 60 -6.56 2.12 -9.29
N HIS A 61 -6.54 2.17 -7.95
CA HIS A 61 -7.45 1.38 -7.12
C HIS A 61 -7.98 2.19 -5.93
N LYS A 62 -9.20 1.88 -5.49
CA LYS A 62 -9.78 2.43 -4.26
C LYS A 62 -9.02 1.88 -3.03
N GLY A 63 -8.87 2.69 -1.98
CA GLY A 63 -8.17 2.25 -0.76
C GLY A 63 -8.78 1.01 -0.09
N ARG A 64 -10.07 0.73 -0.32
CA ARG A 64 -10.77 -0.43 0.28
C ARG A 64 -10.24 -1.78 -0.19
N VAL A 65 -9.69 -1.87 -1.40
CA VAL A 65 -9.16 -3.14 -1.95
C VAL A 65 -7.68 -3.34 -1.66
N LEU A 66 -7.01 -2.32 -1.10
CA LEU A 66 -5.57 -2.33 -0.84
C LEU A 66 -5.27 -2.85 0.55
N LYS A 67 -4.23 -3.68 0.66
CA LYS A 67 -3.67 -4.16 1.92
C LYS A 67 -2.34 -3.50 2.17
N HIS A 68 -2.23 -2.78 3.29
CA HIS A 68 -0.98 -2.15 3.71
C HIS A 68 0.05 -3.20 4.12
N LEU A 69 1.24 -3.17 3.52
CA LEU A 69 2.34 -4.11 3.83
C LEU A 69 3.28 -3.63 4.95
N THR A 70 2.96 -2.53 5.65
CA THR A 70 3.82 -1.90 6.68
C THR A 70 4.06 -2.69 7.97
N ALA A 71 3.56 -3.92 8.10
CA ALA A 71 3.70 -4.66 9.35
C ALA A 71 5.00 -5.48 9.48
N GLN A 72 5.84 -5.62 8.45
CA GLN A 72 6.95 -6.61 8.51
C GLN A 72 8.34 -6.02 8.81
N THR A 73 8.62 -4.75 8.51
CA THR A 73 9.97 -4.18 8.79
C THR A 73 10.14 -3.77 10.26
N GLU A 74 9.09 -3.24 10.90
CA GLU A 74 9.17 -2.87 12.32
C GLU A 74 8.94 -4.04 13.28
N ARG A 75 8.16 -5.06 12.88
CA ARG A 75 7.93 -6.25 13.73
C ARG A 75 9.12 -7.20 13.78
N ARG A 76 9.98 -7.23 12.75
CA ARG A 76 11.25 -7.98 12.80
C ARG A 76 12.33 -7.32 13.66
N SER A 77 12.19 -6.03 13.93
CA SER A 77 13.19 -5.25 14.68
C SER A 77 12.94 -5.25 16.20
N ARG A 78 11.80 -5.77 16.67
CA ARG A 78 11.54 -6.02 18.10
C ARG A 78 11.90 -7.46 18.48
N LYS A 79 13.17 -7.85 18.34
CA LYS A 79 13.69 -9.00 19.10
C LYS A 79 14.02 -8.51 20.52
N PRO A 80 13.38 -9.01 21.59
CA PRO A 80 13.88 -8.76 22.93
C PRO A 80 15.25 -9.45 23.06
N ASN A 81 16.29 -8.66 23.36
CA ASN A 81 17.62 -9.15 23.69
C ASN A 81 17.53 -10.05 24.95
N PRO A 82 17.96 -11.32 24.95
CA PRO A 82 18.05 -12.10 26.17
C PRO A 82 19.22 -11.57 27.00
N LYS A 83 18.97 -10.57 27.85
CA LYS A 83 19.95 -10.16 28.86
C LYS A 83 20.19 -11.33 29.82
N ARG A 84 21.36 -11.95 29.65
CA ARG A 84 22.09 -12.74 30.64
C ARG A 84 21.73 -12.31 32.07
N LYS A 85 21.18 -13.23 32.86
CA LYS A 85 21.43 -13.30 34.30
C LYS A 85 22.06 -14.65 34.61
N ALA A 86 23.38 -14.74 34.39
CA ALA A 86 24.18 -15.67 35.15
C ALA A 86 24.28 -15.11 36.57
N ARG A 87 23.58 -15.74 37.50
CA ARG A 87 23.74 -15.57 38.95
C ARG A 87 24.15 -16.93 39.50
N ARG A 88 25.44 -17.07 39.80
CA ARG A 88 26.08 -17.77 40.91
C ARG A 88 27.46 -18.24 40.51
#